data_AF-A0A6G0W719-F1
#
_entry.id   AF-A0A6G0W719-F1
#
_cell.length_a   1.000
_cell.length_b   1.000
_cell.length_c   1.000
_cell.angle_alpha   90.00
_cell.angle_beta   90.00
_cell.angle_gamma   90.00
#
_symmetry.space_group_name_H-M   'P 1'
#
loop_
_entity.id
_entity.type
_entity.pdbx_description
1 polymer ?
#
loop_
_entity_poly.entity_id
_entity_poly.type
_entity_poly.pdbx_seq_one_letter_code
_entity_poly.pdbx_strand_id
1 'polypeptide(L)'
;MLGLRRAVSRVSLRSFSSVAAPSPSFASMLEPPVRARRDFIGAFPEETEANNFEVNWSLGDDDITPRNNCYRNRALDRLAQAASANPISSVRANATAQALDAAPFLDLWEDVTEYLGHVQDLYISDGAVGGHAAARTPIRVVSDSPALAHALANLLVKVPTLKDPHTPRPILVVWESNAEKPVFAYNIDTNEDGFTQAKLVVRGAIELKDLISTVLNLKAELDGDADTAVVAADVVVDKDGSTSLLFRATDAFRGAHQGDLAAAHGAAWHPSVGVTPAFQGAILPSGAVVAKKAKKARHQTYPAVWSKEHSVVAFPFATVVNHPSTAVAIDASNKGEVSIDEFVQLVKGSPALAKALEQHQTKCVVKKAL
;
A
#
# COMPACT_ATOMS: atom_id res chain seq x y z
N MET A 1 36.45 56.43 -11.18
CA MET A 1 36.27 55.49 -12.31
C MET A 1 35.08 54.60 -12.02
N LEU A 2 33.90 54.92 -12.56
CA LEU A 2 32.71 54.09 -12.48
C LEU A 2 32.83 52.92 -13.47
N GLY A 3 32.92 51.69 -12.97
CA GLY A 3 32.89 50.48 -13.79
C GLY A 3 31.51 49.84 -13.78
N LEU A 4 30.68 50.14 -14.79
CA LEU A 4 29.43 49.43 -15.07
C LEU A 4 29.73 47.96 -15.42
N ARG A 5 29.29 47.01 -14.60
CA ARG A 5 29.23 45.59 -14.97
C ARG A 5 27.87 45.29 -15.60
N ARG A 6 27.84 45.13 -16.93
CA ARG A 6 26.67 44.66 -17.68
C ARG A 6 26.42 43.18 -17.38
N ALA A 7 25.21 42.87 -16.91
CA ALA A 7 24.69 41.51 -16.88
C ALA A 7 24.30 41.09 -18.31
N VAL A 8 24.94 40.04 -18.83
CA VAL A 8 24.58 39.42 -20.10
C VAL A 8 23.58 38.30 -19.80
N SER A 9 22.31 38.56 -20.05
CA SER A 9 21.27 37.54 -20.07
C SER A 9 21.45 36.66 -21.31
N ARG A 10 21.79 35.38 -21.11
CA ARG A 10 21.82 34.38 -22.19
C ARG A 10 20.39 33.90 -22.43
N VAL A 11 19.69 34.53 -23.38
CA VAL A 11 18.46 34.00 -23.96
C VAL A 11 18.86 32.96 -25.00
N SER A 12 18.41 31.72 -24.79
CA SER A 12 18.54 30.65 -25.79
C SER A 12 17.53 30.88 -26.91
N LEU A 13 17.99 31.47 -28.02
CA LEU A 13 17.24 31.55 -29.26
C LEU A 13 17.21 30.16 -29.90
N ARG A 14 16.09 29.44 -29.76
CA ARG A 14 15.80 28.28 -30.60
C ARG A 14 15.60 28.79 -32.03
N SER A 15 16.50 28.42 -32.94
CA SER A 15 16.32 28.60 -34.37
C SER A 15 15.17 27.70 -34.84
N PHE A 16 14.06 28.29 -35.28
CA PHE A 16 13.05 27.56 -36.03
C PHE A 16 13.63 27.23 -37.40
N SER A 17 13.88 25.94 -37.66
CA SER A 17 14.09 25.47 -39.03
C SER A 17 12.78 25.65 -39.81
N SER A 18 12.80 26.47 -40.85
CA SER A 18 11.71 26.60 -41.80
C SER A 18 11.64 25.35 -42.69
N VAL A 19 11.11 24.26 -42.15
CA VAL A 19 10.69 23.13 -42.97
C VAL A 19 9.25 23.45 -43.38
N ALA A 20 9.03 23.65 -44.68
CA ALA A 20 7.69 23.82 -45.23
C ALA A 20 6.80 22.65 -44.78
N ALA A 21 5.59 22.95 -44.31
CA ALA A 21 4.63 21.92 -43.95
C ALA A 21 4.44 20.96 -45.15
N PRO A 22 4.49 19.63 -44.95
CA PRO A 22 4.31 18.68 -46.04
C PRO A 22 2.94 18.92 -46.69
N SER A 23 2.93 19.03 -48.01
CA SER A 23 1.69 19.15 -48.77
C SER A 23 0.82 17.93 -48.50
N PRO A 24 -0.49 18.10 -48.20
CA PRO A 24 -1.38 16.99 -47.95
C PRO A 24 -1.38 16.05 -49.15
N SER A 25 -1.33 14.74 -48.89
CA SER A 25 -1.35 13.73 -49.94
C SER A 25 -2.67 13.78 -50.71
N PHE A 26 -2.66 13.26 -51.94
CA PHE A 26 -3.88 13.14 -52.75
C PHE A 26 -4.98 12.33 -52.03
N ALA A 27 -4.59 11.37 -51.17
CA ALA A 27 -5.52 10.64 -50.31
C ALA A 27 -6.20 11.55 -49.26
N SER A 28 -5.45 12.47 -48.64
CA SER A 28 -5.99 13.46 -47.69
C SER A 28 -6.94 14.48 -48.35
N MET A 29 -6.80 14.73 -49.65
CA MET A 29 -7.73 15.60 -50.41
C MET A 29 -9.02 14.90 -50.83
N LEU A 30 -9.05 13.56 -50.83
CA LEU A 30 -10.22 12.75 -51.13
C LEU A 30 -11.02 12.36 -49.89
N GLU A 31 -10.46 12.56 -48.69
CA GLU A 31 -11.23 12.42 -47.46
C GLU A 31 -12.33 13.48 -47.45
N PRO A 32 -13.61 13.09 -47.28
CA PRO A 32 -14.66 14.07 -47.09
C PRO A 32 -14.26 14.94 -45.90
N PRO A 33 -14.37 16.28 -45.98
CA PRO A 33 -14.06 17.13 -44.85
C PRO A 33 -14.89 16.61 -43.67
N VAL A 34 -14.22 16.28 -42.56
CA VAL A 34 -14.88 15.79 -41.35
C VAL A 34 -15.86 16.87 -40.91
N ARG A 35 -17.10 16.77 -41.38
CA ARG A 35 -18.25 17.51 -40.87
C ARG A 35 -18.66 16.81 -39.59
N ALA A 36 -17.76 16.79 -38.61
CA ALA A 36 -18.18 16.59 -37.25
C ALA A 36 -19.12 17.75 -36.95
N ARG A 37 -20.43 17.46 -36.82
CA ARG A 37 -21.28 18.35 -36.04
C ARG A 37 -20.55 18.49 -34.71
N ARG A 38 -20.09 19.69 -34.36
CA ARG A 38 -19.49 19.97 -33.05
C ARG A 38 -20.46 19.62 -31.91
N ASP A 39 -21.73 19.44 -32.24
CA ASP A 39 -22.81 18.98 -31.36
C ASP A 39 -22.73 17.48 -31.02
N PHE A 40 -21.87 16.69 -31.68
CA PHE A 40 -21.73 15.24 -31.44
C PHE A 40 -20.49 14.88 -30.61
N ILE A 41 -19.56 15.83 -30.43
CA ILE A 41 -18.57 15.72 -29.35
C ILE A 41 -19.27 16.31 -28.14
N GLY A 42 -20.09 15.51 -27.46
CA GLY A 42 -20.48 15.84 -26.07
C GLY A 42 -19.20 16.27 -25.37
N ALA A 43 -19.24 17.41 -24.67
CA ALA A 43 -18.04 18.01 -24.07
C ALA A 43 -17.21 16.87 -23.45
N PHE A 44 -16.00 16.65 -24.00
CA PHE A 44 -15.12 15.60 -23.49
C PHE A 44 -15.06 15.80 -21.98
N PRO A 45 -15.38 14.78 -21.16
CA PRO A 45 -15.43 14.94 -19.72
C PRO A 45 -14.15 15.64 -19.26
N GLU A 46 -14.28 16.77 -18.57
CA GLU A 46 -13.09 17.48 -18.11
C GLU A 46 -12.33 16.57 -17.14
N GLU A 47 -11.01 16.51 -17.29
CA GLU A 47 -10.17 15.80 -16.32
C GLU A 47 -10.28 16.48 -14.96
N THR A 48 -10.60 15.70 -13.95
CA THR A 48 -10.66 16.15 -12.55
C THR A 48 -9.98 15.13 -11.66
N GLU A 49 -9.81 15.43 -10.37
CA GLU A 49 -9.37 14.42 -9.39
C GLU A 49 -10.28 13.19 -9.38
N ALA A 50 -11.58 13.38 -9.64
CA ALA A 50 -12.61 12.33 -9.65
C ALA A 50 -12.76 11.64 -11.01
N ASN A 51 -12.10 12.14 -12.05
CA ASN A 51 -12.21 11.63 -13.41
C ASN A 51 -10.87 11.84 -14.13
N ASN A 52 -9.98 10.86 -13.99
CA ASN A 52 -8.67 10.87 -14.64
C ASN A 52 -8.60 9.72 -15.64
N PHE A 53 -8.35 10.03 -16.92
CA PHE A 53 -8.45 9.03 -17.97
C PHE A 53 -7.40 7.92 -17.83
N GLU A 54 -6.14 8.25 -17.54
CA GLU A 54 -5.08 7.27 -17.34
C GLU A 54 -5.39 6.32 -16.17
N VAL A 55 -5.96 6.85 -15.09
CA VAL A 55 -6.42 6.01 -13.97
C VAL A 55 -7.54 5.08 -14.41
N ASN A 56 -8.54 5.59 -15.14
CA ASN A 56 -9.66 4.80 -15.62
C ASN A 56 -9.21 3.69 -16.58
N TRP A 57 -8.27 3.97 -17.48
CA TRP A 57 -7.67 2.96 -18.35
C TRP A 57 -6.91 1.90 -17.56
N SER A 58 -6.13 2.31 -16.55
CA SER A 58 -5.41 1.36 -15.71
C SER A 58 -6.32 0.46 -14.87
N LEU A 59 -7.56 0.88 -14.59
CA LEU A 59 -8.57 0.04 -13.96
C LEU A 59 -9.18 -0.96 -14.94
N GLY A 60 -9.22 -0.64 -16.24
CA GLY A 60 -9.61 -1.59 -17.28
C GLY A 60 -8.69 -2.81 -17.29
N ASP A 61 -7.38 -2.61 -17.06
CA ASP A 61 -6.41 -3.69 -16.87
C ASP A 61 -6.66 -4.51 -15.57
N ASP A 62 -7.45 -3.99 -14.62
CA ASP A 62 -7.88 -4.63 -13.37
C ASP A 62 -9.30 -5.23 -13.46
N ASP A 63 -9.86 -5.34 -14.66
CA ASP A 63 -11.25 -5.78 -14.93
C ASP A 63 -12.34 -4.85 -14.35
N ILE A 64 -11.98 -3.61 -14.00
CA ILE A 64 -12.91 -2.62 -13.42
C ILE A 64 -13.16 -1.51 -14.43
N THR A 65 -14.42 -1.35 -14.85
CA THR A 65 -14.84 -0.21 -15.67
C THR A 65 -15.55 0.83 -14.80
N PRO A 66 -14.88 1.90 -14.33
CA PRO A 66 -15.51 2.91 -13.49
C PRO A 66 -16.55 3.70 -14.27
N ARG A 67 -17.80 3.72 -13.78
CA ARG A 67 -18.91 4.46 -14.42
C ARG A 67 -19.19 5.82 -13.78
N ASN A 68 -18.66 6.06 -12.58
CA ASN A 68 -18.83 7.29 -11.81
C ASN A 68 -17.47 7.85 -11.36
N ASN A 69 -17.42 8.50 -10.19
CA ASN A 69 -16.21 9.13 -9.69
C ASN A 69 -15.16 8.10 -9.28
N CYS A 70 -13.91 8.36 -9.63
CA CYS A 70 -12.76 7.55 -9.23
C CYS A 70 -11.66 8.44 -8.66
N TYR A 71 -11.25 8.18 -7.42
CA TYR A 71 -10.22 8.94 -6.71
C TYR A 71 -9.00 8.07 -6.44
N ARG A 72 -7.89 8.34 -7.13
CA ARG A 72 -6.61 7.68 -6.88
C ARG A 72 -5.75 8.45 -5.90
N ASN A 73 -5.31 7.79 -4.83
CA ASN A 73 -4.41 8.34 -3.81
C ASN A 73 -4.84 9.74 -3.32
N ARG A 74 -6.15 9.87 -3.06
CA ARG A 74 -6.76 11.13 -2.65
C ARG A 74 -6.05 11.73 -1.43
N ALA A 75 -5.98 13.07 -1.37
CA ALA A 75 -5.29 13.76 -0.29
C ALA A 75 -5.89 13.43 1.10
N LEU A 76 -5.03 13.30 2.12
CA LEU A 76 -5.42 12.85 3.46
C LEU A 76 -6.48 13.72 4.13
N ASP A 77 -6.46 15.03 3.91
CA ASP A 77 -7.45 15.97 4.43
C ASP A 77 -8.85 15.75 3.81
N ARG A 78 -8.89 15.51 2.49
CA ARG A 78 -10.12 15.18 1.76
C ARG A 78 -10.64 13.79 2.16
N LEU A 79 -9.75 12.82 2.31
CA LEU A 79 -10.10 11.49 2.80
C LEU A 79 -10.66 11.53 4.23
N ALA A 80 -10.05 12.31 5.13
CA ALA A 80 -10.56 12.47 6.49
C ALA A 80 -11.97 13.07 6.51
N GLN A 81 -12.24 14.07 5.66
CA GLN A 81 -13.57 14.64 5.52
C GLN A 81 -14.58 13.61 4.96
N ALA A 82 -14.21 12.90 3.89
CA ALA A 82 -15.08 11.91 3.26
C ALA A 82 -15.37 10.71 4.18
N ALA A 83 -14.36 10.22 4.91
CA ALA A 83 -14.48 9.14 5.88
C ALA A 83 -15.33 9.55 7.10
N SER A 84 -15.30 10.83 7.49
CA SER A 84 -16.16 11.34 8.56
C SER A 84 -17.63 11.40 8.13
N ALA A 85 -17.90 11.69 6.85
CA ALA A 85 -19.24 11.69 6.29
C ALA A 85 -19.78 10.26 6.02
N ASN A 86 -18.88 9.34 5.67
CA ASN A 86 -19.20 7.93 5.39
C ASN A 86 -18.34 7.02 6.26
N PRO A 87 -18.64 6.94 7.58
CA PRO A 87 -17.90 6.10 8.50
C PRO A 87 -18.13 4.62 8.17
N ILE A 88 -17.11 3.82 8.39
CA ILE A 88 -17.22 2.38 8.21
C ILE A 88 -17.80 1.70 9.47
N SER A 89 -18.49 0.57 9.29
CA SER A 89 -19.08 -0.18 10.40
C SER A 89 -18.05 -0.51 11.48
N SER A 90 -18.44 -0.31 12.74
CA SER A 90 -17.60 -0.66 13.90
C SER A 90 -17.60 -2.16 14.22
N VAL A 91 -18.54 -2.93 13.65
CA VAL A 91 -18.62 -4.39 13.85
C VAL A 91 -17.95 -5.05 12.66
N ARG A 92 -16.90 -5.80 12.93
CA ARG A 92 -16.13 -6.53 11.93
C ARG A 92 -15.81 -7.93 12.42
N ALA A 93 -15.76 -8.86 11.49
CA ALA A 93 -15.37 -10.23 11.76
C ALA A 93 -13.87 -10.39 11.54
N ASN A 94 -13.24 -11.13 12.45
CA ASN A 94 -11.94 -11.71 12.14
C ASN A 94 -12.14 -12.77 11.05
N ALA A 95 -11.33 -12.71 10.00
CA ALA A 95 -11.37 -13.66 8.91
C ALA A 95 -9.97 -14.06 8.47
N THR A 96 -9.83 -15.28 7.98
CA THR A 96 -8.61 -15.75 7.32
C THR A 96 -8.90 -15.86 5.84
N ALA A 97 -8.05 -15.26 5.01
CA ALA A 97 -8.21 -15.35 3.57
C ALA A 97 -8.06 -16.80 3.11
N GLN A 98 -8.98 -17.25 2.26
CA GLN A 98 -8.97 -18.59 1.69
C GLN A 98 -8.39 -18.55 0.28
N ALA A 99 -7.44 -19.44 0.00
CA ALA A 99 -7.04 -19.70 -1.38
C ALA A 99 -8.21 -20.38 -2.10
N LEU A 100 -8.63 -19.82 -3.23
CA LEU A 100 -9.64 -20.42 -4.09
C LEU A 100 -8.99 -20.88 -5.39
N ASP A 101 -9.52 -21.98 -5.94
CA ASP A 101 -9.20 -22.41 -7.30
C ASP A 101 -9.63 -21.33 -8.32
N ALA A 102 -8.99 -21.32 -9.49
CA ALA A 102 -9.15 -20.24 -10.47
C ALA A 102 -10.60 -19.98 -10.88
N ALA A 103 -11.39 -21.03 -11.16
CA ALA A 103 -12.77 -20.88 -11.61
C ALA A 103 -13.70 -20.22 -10.56
N PRO A 104 -13.86 -20.77 -9.33
CA PRO A 104 -14.70 -20.12 -8.32
C PRO A 104 -14.16 -18.76 -7.86
N PHE A 105 -12.85 -18.52 -7.97
CA PHE A 105 -12.29 -17.20 -7.72
C PHE A 105 -12.69 -16.19 -8.80
N LEU A 106 -12.66 -16.59 -10.08
CA LEU A 106 -13.01 -15.72 -11.20
C LEU A 106 -14.48 -15.27 -11.13
N ASP A 107 -15.39 -16.18 -10.82
CA ASP A 107 -16.81 -15.84 -10.60
C ASP A 107 -16.96 -14.76 -9.50
N LEU A 108 -16.26 -14.94 -8.38
CA LEU A 108 -16.26 -13.98 -7.27
C LEU A 108 -15.59 -12.65 -7.65
N TRP A 109 -14.52 -12.70 -8.44
CA TRP A 109 -13.78 -11.55 -8.93
C TRP A 109 -14.64 -10.68 -9.84
N GLU A 110 -15.27 -11.28 -10.85
CA GLU A 110 -16.17 -10.61 -11.78
C GLU A 110 -17.36 -9.97 -11.05
N ASP A 111 -17.98 -10.69 -10.11
CA ASP A 111 -19.07 -10.16 -9.28
C ASP A 111 -18.66 -8.87 -8.55
N VAL A 112 -17.49 -8.86 -7.91
CA VAL A 112 -17.03 -7.71 -7.11
C VAL A 112 -16.52 -6.57 -7.98
N THR A 113 -15.81 -6.86 -9.07
CA THR A 113 -15.30 -5.83 -9.99
C THR A 113 -16.43 -5.15 -10.76
N GLU A 114 -17.46 -5.88 -11.18
CA GLU A 114 -18.66 -5.28 -11.79
C GLU A 114 -19.44 -4.43 -10.78
N TYR A 115 -19.56 -4.88 -9.52
CA TYR A 115 -20.12 -4.06 -8.44
C TYR A 115 -19.33 -2.74 -8.29
N LEU A 116 -18.00 -2.82 -8.16
CA LEU A 116 -17.13 -1.65 -7.97
C LEU A 116 -17.18 -0.71 -9.17
N GLY A 117 -17.40 -1.21 -10.40
CA GLY A 117 -17.62 -0.37 -11.58
C GLY A 117 -18.86 0.53 -11.48
N HIS A 118 -19.86 0.16 -10.68
CA HIS A 118 -21.13 0.87 -10.53
C HIS A 118 -21.22 1.79 -9.32
N VAL A 119 -20.29 1.72 -8.38
CA VAL A 119 -20.35 2.56 -7.17
C VAL A 119 -20.22 4.04 -7.51
N GLN A 120 -20.81 4.90 -6.69
CA GLN A 120 -20.82 6.35 -6.95
C GLN A 120 -19.44 6.98 -6.81
N ASP A 121 -18.70 6.58 -5.77
CA ASP A 121 -17.34 7.04 -5.49
C ASP A 121 -16.44 5.81 -5.28
N LEU A 122 -15.51 5.61 -6.22
CA LEU A 122 -14.49 4.57 -6.15
C LEU A 122 -13.18 5.18 -5.63
N TYR A 123 -12.49 4.46 -4.75
CA TYR A 123 -11.23 4.90 -4.15
C TYR A 123 -10.12 3.90 -4.46
N ILE A 124 -9.02 4.39 -5.02
CA ILE A 124 -7.82 3.60 -5.32
C ILE A 124 -6.70 4.04 -4.38
N SER A 125 -6.13 3.08 -3.66
CA SER A 125 -4.95 3.24 -2.82
C SER A 125 -3.78 2.49 -3.43
N ASP A 126 -2.90 3.22 -4.10
CA ASP A 126 -1.64 2.69 -4.64
C ASP A 126 -0.50 3.01 -3.67
N GLY A 127 0.24 1.97 -3.31
CA GLY A 127 1.42 2.09 -2.46
C GLY A 127 2.30 0.86 -2.61
N ALA A 128 3.11 0.59 -1.60
CA ALA A 128 3.88 -0.64 -1.57
C ALA A 128 3.89 -1.28 -0.18
N VAL A 129 4.24 -2.55 -0.19
CA VAL A 129 4.67 -3.31 0.98
C VAL A 129 6.18 -3.41 0.90
N GLY A 130 6.87 -2.83 1.88
CA GLY A 130 8.33 -2.70 1.88
C GLY A 130 8.82 -1.29 1.54
N GLY A 131 9.44 -0.63 2.52
CA GLY A 131 10.03 0.70 2.40
C GLY A 131 11.18 0.79 1.38
N HIS A 132 12.10 -0.16 1.41
CA HIS A 132 13.31 -0.17 0.60
C HIS A 132 13.10 -0.81 -0.79
N ALA A 133 13.72 -0.24 -1.83
CA ALA A 133 13.51 -0.66 -3.22
C ALA A 133 13.81 -2.16 -3.48
N ALA A 134 14.80 -2.72 -2.78
CA ALA A 134 15.20 -4.13 -2.95
C ALA A 134 14.18 -5.15 -2.39
N ALA A 135 13.26 -4.71 -1.51
CA ALA A 135 12.28 -5.58 -0.87
C ALA A 135 10.84 -5.08 -1.08
N ARG A 136 10.66 -4.17 -2.03
CA ARG A 136 9.41 -3.46 -2.27
C ARG A 136 8.52 -4.25 -3.22
N THR A 137 7.29 -4.50 -2.80
CA THR A 137 6.23 -5.06 -3.65
C THR A 137 5.12 -4.03 -3.79
N PRO A 138 4.86 -3.49 -4.99
CA PRO A 138 3.72 -2.61 -5.24
C PRO A 138 2.39 -3.29 -4.90
N ILE A 139 1.47 -2.52 -4.33
CA ILE A 139 0.11 -2.96 -4.03
C ILE A 139 -0.89 -1.90 -4.50
N ARG A 140 -1.98 -2.36 -5.11
CA ARG A 140 -3.16 -1.56 -5.39
C ARG A 140 -4.34 -2.10 -4.59
N VAL A 141 -5.07 -1.21 -3.92
CA VAL A 141 -6.35 -1.54 -3.30
C VAL A 141 -7.44 -0.67 -3.92
N VAL A 142 -8.49 -1.29 -4.44
CA VAL A 142 -9.65 -0.62 -5.02
C VAL A 142 -10.87 -0.87 -4.12
N SER A 143 -11.55 0.18 -3.69
CA SER A 143 -12.65 0.08 -2.72
C SER A 143 -13.74 1.13 -2.92
N ASP A 144 -14.94 0.79 -2.46
CA ASP A 144 -16.09 1.68 -2.31
C ASP A 144 -16.06 2.56 -1.03
N SER A 145 -15.05 2.39 -0.15
CA SER A 145 -15.03 3.07 1.15
C SER A 145 -13.93 4.15 1.28
N PRO A 146 -14.31 5.42 1.53
CA PRO A 146 -13.34 6.47 1.85
C PRO A 146 -12.61 6.22 3.17
N ALA A 147 -13.25 5.53 4.13
CA ALA A 147 -12.63 5.19 5.42
C ALA A 147 -11.50 4.16 5.27
N LEU A 148 -11.68 3.16 4.40
CA LEU A 148 -10.60 2.24 4.05
C LEU A 148 -9.46 2.95 3.31
N ALA A 149 -9.79 3.77 2.31
CA ALA A 149 -8.78 4.57 1.61
C ALA A 149 -8.00 5.50 2.57
N HIS A 150 -8.67 6.08 3.56
CA HIS A 150 -8.03 6.91 4.60
C HIS A 150 -7.09 6.10 5.50
N ALA A 151 -7.50 4.89 5.90
CA ALA A 151 -6.66 3.97 6.66
C ALA A 151 -5.42 3.55 5.86
N LEU A 152 -5.59 3.15 4.60
CA LEU A 152 -4.51 2.72 3.71
C LEU A 152 -3.55 3.86 3.36
N ALA A 153 -4.03 5.09 3.17
CA ALA A 153 -3.18 6.25 2.93
C ALA A 153 -2.26 6.61 4.11
N ASN A 154 -2.62 6.16 5.32
CA ASN A 154 -1.77 6.24 6.51
C ASN A 154 -0.87 5.01 6.69
N LEU A 155 -1.23 3.85 6.14
CA LEU A 155 -0.55 2.58 6.37
C LEU A 155 0.48 2.24 5.28
N LEU A 156 0.10 2.34 4.01
CA LEU A 156 0.92 1.88 2.88
C LEU A 156 2.17 2.74 2.69
N VAL A 157 3.24 2.12 2.22
CA VAL A 157 4.48 2.83 1.88
C VAL A 157 4.22 3.72 0.67
N LYS A 158 4.54 5.01 0.79
CA LYS A 158 4.42 5.95 -0.32
C LYS A 158 5.64 5.85 -1.23
N VAL A 159 5.41 5.54 -2.50
CA VAL A 159 6.48 5.31 -3.47
C VAL A 159 6.36 6.25 -4.66
N PRO A 160 7.36 7.11 -4.93
CA PRO A 160 7.29 8.06 -6.05
C PRO A 160 7.21 7.43 -7.45
N THR A 161 7.71 6.21 -7.63
CA THR A 161 7.65 5.51 -8.93
C THR A 161 6.23 5.06 -9.28
N LEU A 162 5.34 4.90 -8.29
CA LEU A 162 3.94 4.53 -8.49
C LEU A 162 3.07 5.73 -8.91
N LYS A 163 3.67 6.79 -9.46
CA LYS A 163 2.90 7.91 -10.04
C LYS A 163 2.20 7.48 -11.32
N ASP A 164 2.79 6.56 -12.08
CA ASP A 164 2.16 5.98 -13.27
C ASP A 164 1.05 5.00 -12.84
N PRO A 165 -0.22 5.23 -13.23
CA PRO A 165 -1.32 4.29 -12.97
C PRO A 165 -1.11 2.88 -13.52
N HIS A 166 -0.33 2.71 -14.58
CA HIS A 166 -0.07 1.41 -15.21
C HIS A 166 1.13 0.67 -14.60
N THR A 167 1.74 1.21 -13.54
CA THR A 167 2.85 0.50 -12.87
C THR A 167 2.40 -0.91 -12.48
N PRO A 168 3.19 -1.97 -12.77
CA PRO A 168 2.85 -3.33 -12.38
C PRO A 168 2.55 -3.43 -10.88
N ARG A 169 1.47 -4.15 -10.56
CA ARG A 169 0.94 -4.31 -9.20
C ARG A 169 0.82 -5.80 -8.87
N PRO A 170 1.91 -6.41 -8.36
CA PRO A 170 1.92 -7.83 -8.01
C PRO A 170 0.88 -8.22 -6.95
N ILE A 171 0.43 -7.27 -6.12
CA ILE A 171 -0.69 -7.49 -5.21
C ILE A 171 -1.83 -6.53 -5.59
N LEU A 172 -2.99 -7.09 -5.92
CA LEU A 172 -4.20 -6.36 -6.24
C LEU A 172 -5.32 -6.77 -5.29
N VAL A 173 -5.92 -5.80 -4.62
CA VAL A 173 -7.01 -6.03 -3.67
C VAL A 173 -8.26 -5.29 -4.14
N VAL A 174 -9.38 -5.99 -4.24
CA VAL A 174 -10.70 -5.39 -4.47
C VAL A 174 -11.54 -5.54 -3.20
N TRP A 175 -12.14 -4.45 -2.75
CA TRP A 175 -12.84 -4.38 -1.47
C TRP A 175 -14.24 -3.78 -1.61
N GLU A 176 -15.25 -4.63 -1.46
CA GLU A 176 -16.67 -4.26 -1.30
C GLU A 176 -17.01 -4.18 0.19
N SER A 177 -17.21 -2.97 0.72
CA SER A 177 -17.33 -2.76 2.17
C SER A 177 -18.69 -3.17 2.73
N ASN A 178 -19.74 -3.09 1.92
CA ASN A 178 -21.13 -3.22 2.36
C ASN A 178 -21.79 -4.56 1.99
N ALA A 179 -21.01 -5.60 1.68
CA ALA A 179 -21.57 -6.91 1.39
C ALA A 179 -22.21 -7.55 2.63
N GLU A 180 -23.39 -8.16 2.47
CA GLU A 180 -24.09 -8.86 3.54
C GLU A 180 -23.35 -10.11 4.04
N LYS A 181 -22.68 -10.82 3.12
CA LYS A 181 -21.92 -12.03 3.41
C LYS A 181 -20.43 -11.72 3.34
N PRO A 182 -19.68 -11.85 4.45
CA PRO A 182 -18.25 -11.64 4.42
C PRO A 182 -17.58 -12.74 3.61
N VAL A 183 -16.75 -12.35 2.66
CA VAL A 183 -15.90 -13.26 1.87
C VAL A 183 -14.50 -12.68 1.89
N PHE A 184 -13.53 -13.53 2.17
CA PHE A 184 -12.13 -13.14 2.15
C PHE A 184 -11.34 -14.24 1.45
N ALA A 185 -10.97 -13.99 0.20
CA ALA A 185 -10.42 -15.00 -0.68
C ALA A 185 -9.34 -14.44 -1.60
N TYR A 186 -8.38 -15.27 -1.96
CA TYR A 186 -7.32 -14.91 -2.89
C TYR A 186 -7.07 -16.00 -3.91
N ASN A 187 -6.45 -15.61 -5.01
CA ASN A 187 -5.86 -16.49 -5.98
C ASN A 187 -4.54 -15.86 -6.46
N ILE A 188 -3.54 -16.70 -6.71
CA ILE A 188 -2.29 -16.27 -7.31
C ILE A 188 -2.27 -16.84 -8.73
N ASP A 189 -2.26 -15.94 -9.70
CA ASP A 189 -2.25 -16.28 -11.11
C ASP A 189 -0.92 -15.86 -11.73
N THR A 190 -0.45 -16.62 -12.71
CA THR A 190 0.73 -16.30 -13.51
C THR A 190 0.31 -16.24 -14.96
N ASN A 191 0.38 -15.06 -15.55
CA ASN A 191 -0.02 -14.87 -16.94
C ASN A 191 0.98 -15.55 -17.91
N GLU A 192 0.63 -15.57 -19.19
CA GLU A 192 1.47 -16.16 -20.26
C GLU A 192 2.86 -15.48 -20.36
N ASP A 193 2.96 -14.20 -19.97
CA ASP A 193 4.20 -13.44 -19.94
C ASP A 193 5.08 -13.74 -18.71
N GLY A 194 4.63 -14.62 -17.81
CA GLY A 194 5.35 -15.01 -16.58
C GLY A 194 5.25 -14.00 -15.43
N PHE A 195 4.36 -13.01 -15.53
CA PHE A 195 4.03 -12.10 -14.45
C PHE A 195 3.05 -12.76 -13.47
N THR A 196 3.55 -13.04 -12.26
CA THR A 196 2.74 -13.56 -11.15
C THR A 196 2.08 -12.42 -10.39
N GLN A 197 0.76 -12.50 -10.23
CA GLN A 197 -0.07 -11.54 -9.50
C GLN A 197 -0.93 -12.25 -8.47
N ALA A 198 -0.90 -11.77 -7.23
CA ALA A 198 -1.85 -12.12 -6.19
C ALA A 198 -3.08 -11.20 -6.28
N LYS A 199 -4.23 -11.78 -6.63
CA LYS A 199 -5.54 -11.12 -6.61
C LYS A 199 -6.27 -11.48 -5.32
N LEU A 200 -6.75 -10.47 -4.58
CA LEU A 200 -7.41 -10.61 -3.29
C LEU A 200 -8.78 -9.95 -3.33
N VAL A 201 -9.83 -10.69 -2.98
CA VAL A 201 -11.19 -10.20 -2.85
C VAL A 201 -11.57 -10.11 -1.38
N VAL A 202 -12.08 -8.94 -0.99
CA VAL A 202 -12.65 -8.69 0.33
C VAL A 202 -14.08 -8.20 0.19
N ARG A 203 -15.02 -8.95 0.77
CA ARG A 203 -16.42 -8.56 0.88
C ARG A 203 -16.80 -8.39 2.35
N GLY A 204 -17.54 -7.34 2.64
CA GLY A 204 -18.14 -7.08 3.94
C GLY A 204 -17.14 -6.60 4.99
N ALA A 205 -17.52 -6.79 6.25
CA ALA A 205 -16.84 -6.20 7.39
C ALA A 205 -15.66 -7.05 7.89
N ILE A 206 -14.53 -7.03 7.17
CA ILE A 206 -13.27 -7.68 7.57
C ILE A 206 -12.38 -6.70 8.35
N GLU A 207 -11.63 -7.23 9.33
CA GLU A 207 -10.65 -6.46 10.11
C GLU A 207 -9.40 -6.10 9.30
N LEU A 208 -8.85 -4.90 9.52
CA LEU A 208 -7.68 -4.42 8.78
C LEU A 208 -6.43 -5.24 9.09
N LYS A 209 -6.34 -5.79 10.30
CA LYS A 209 -5.21 -6.64 10.72
C LYS A 209 -5.15 -7.93 9.90
N ASP A 210 -6.30 -8.46 9.49
CA ASP A 210 -6.40 -9.67 8.68
C ASP A 210 -5.98 -9.38 7.24
N LEU A 211 -6.35 -8.21 6.69
CA LEU A 211 -5.82 -7.73 5.41
C LEU A 211 -4.29 -7.62 5.46
N ILE A 212 -3.75 -6.96 6.48
CA ILE A 212 -2.30 -6.76 6.65
C ILE A 212 -1.56 -8.09 6.70
N SER A 213 -2.05 -9.02 7.53
CA SER A 213 -1.44 -10.34 7.70
C SER A 213 -1.47 -11.14 6.40
N THR A 214 -2.60 -11.09 5.69
CA THR A 214 -2.77 -11.75 4.38
C THR A 214 -1.83 -11.15 3.34
N VAL A 215 -1.73 -9.82 3.27
CA VAL A 215 -0.83 -9.13 2.33
C VAL A 215 0.64 -9.46 2.61
N LEU A 216 1.03 -9.60 3.87
CA LEU A 216 2.39 -10.06 4.22
C LEU A 216 2.65 -11.50 3.78
N ASN A 217 1.66 -12.40 3.95
CA ASN A 217 1.77 -13.78 3.49
C ASN A 217 1.85 -13.87 1.96
N LEU A 218 0.99 -13.14 1.25
CA LEU A 218 1.02 -13.05 -0.22
C LEU A 218 2.35 -12.48 -0.71
N LYS A 219 2.87 -11.44 -0.04
CA LYS A 219 4.20 -10.92 -0.36
C LYS A 219 5.27 -12.00 -0.18
N ALA A 220 5.26 -12.74 0.92
CA ALA A 220 6.23 -13.81 1.16
C ALA A 220 6.15 -14.91 0.10
N GLU A 221 4.94 -15.26 -0.35
CA GLU A 221 4.69 -16.24 -1.41
C GLU A 221 5.17 -15.73 -2.78
N LEU A 222 4.88 -14.47 -3.12
CA LEU A 222 5.34 -13.83 -4.35
C LEU A 222 6.86 -13.62 -4.39
N ASP A 223 7.48 -13.31 -3.26
CA ASP A 223 8.93 -13.19 -3.13
C ASP A 223 9.61 -14.58 -3.26
N GLY A 224 8.88 -15.68 -2.98
CA GLY A 224 9.33 -17.05 -3.16
C GLY A 224 10.61 -17.38 -2.38
N ASP A 225 11.60 -17.96 -3.07
CA ASP A 225 12.92 -18.30 -2.51
C ASP A 225 13.88 -17.09 -2.42
N ALA A 226 13.37 -15.85 -2.54
CA ALA A 226 14.21 -14.68 -2.34
C ALA A 226 14.88 -14.71 -0.96
N ASP A 227 16.13 -14.26 -0.88
CA ASP A 227 16.87 -14.22 0.40
C ASP A 227 16.28 -13.23 1.43
N THR A 228 15.22 -12.50 1.06
CA THR A 228 14.56 -11.53 1.94
C THR A 228 13.49 -12.22 2.80
N ALA A 229 13.68 -12.22 4.12
CA ALA A 229 12.69 -12.76 5.03
C ALA A 229 11.57 -11.72 5.27
N VAL A 230 10.36 -12.01 4.82
CA VAL A 230 9.16 -11.25 5.19
C VAL A 230 8.66 -11.76 6.55
N VAL A 231 8.54 -10.86 7.53
CA VAL A 231 8.21 -11.20 8.92
C VAL A 231 7.03 -10.40 9.43
N ALA A 232 6.08 -11.09 10.08
CA ALA A 232 4.99 -10.47 10.83
C ALA A 232 5.46 -10.11 12.24
N ALA A 233 6.27 -9.06 12.34
CA ALA A 233 6.85 -8.56 13.58
C ALA A 233 6.88 -7.03 13.60
N ASP A 234 6.81 -6.46 14.80
CA ASP A 234 7.17 -5.07 15.01
C ASP A 234 8.69 -4.96 15.12
N VAL A 235 9.24 -3.81 14.78
CA VAL A 235 10.68 -3.52 14.89
C VAL A 235 10.85 -2.34 15.81
N VAL A 236 11.70 -2.48 16.83
CA VAL A 236 12.04 -1.41 17.77
C VAL A 236 13.54 -1.15 17.68
N VAL A 237 13.91 0.13 17.74
CA VAL A 237 15.30 0.57 17.80
C VAL A 237 15.53 1.21 19.16
N ASP A 238 16.40 0.59 19.95
CA ASP A 238 16.78 1.10 21.26
C ASP A 238 17.66 2.35 21.14
N LYS A 239 17.82 3.07 22.25
CA LYS A 239 18.60 4.32 22.28
C LYS A 239 20.07 4.16 21.91
N ASP A 240 20.60 2.96 22.04
CA ASP A 240 21.96 2.59 21.63
C ASP A 240 22.06 2.26 20.12
N GLY A 241 20.95 2.29 19.39
CA GLY A 241 20.86 1.95 17.97
C GLY A 241 20.75 0.45 17.70
N SER A 242 20.65 -0.38 18.74
CA SER A 242 20.38 -1.81 18.57
C SER A 242 18.95 -2.03 18.10
N THR A 243 18.77 -2.99 17.19
CA THR A 243 17.47 -3.28 16.57
C THR A 243 16.95 -4.61 17.09
N SER A 244 15.68 -4.64 17.47
CA SER A 244 15.00 -5.84 17.94
C SER A 244 13.76 -6.14 17.11
N LEU A 245 13.55 -7.41 16.77
CA LEU A 245 12.29 -7.92 16.23
C LEU A 245 11.37 -8.32 17.38
N LEU A 246 10.12 -7.89 17.36
CA LEU A 246 9.11 -8.25 18.36
C LEU A 246 7.94 -8.95 17.67
N PHE A 247 7.84 -10.24 17.92
CA PHE A 247 6.75 -11.09 17.42
C PHE A 247 5.60 -11.08 18.43
N ARG A 248 4.36 -11.05 17.90
CA ARG A 248 3.11 -11.02 18.68
C ARG A 248 2.99 -9.79 19.60
N ALA A 249 3.58 -8.67 19.19
CA ALA A 249 3.39 -7.40 19.86
C ALA A 249 1.90 -6.99 19.83
N THR A 250 1.42 -6.46 20.94
CA THR A 250 0.04 -6.01 21.09
C THR A 250 -0.11 -4.56 20.62
N ASP A 251 -1.34 -4.16 20.30
CA ASP A 251 -1.63 -2.78 19.95
C ASP A 251 -1.34 -1.81 21.12
N ALA A 252 -1.55 -2.27 22.35
CA ALA A 252 -1.17 -1.52 23.55
C ALA A 252 0.35 -1.28 23.63
N PHE A 253 1.15 -2.30 23.30
CA PHE A 253 2.61 -2.15 23.21
C PHE A 253 2.98 -1.07 22.18
N ARG A 254 2.43 -1.14 20.97
CA ARG A 254 2.68 -0.11 19.94
C ARG A 254 2.26 1.28 20.39
N GLY A 255 1.14 1.39 21.10
CA GLY A 255 0.67 2.64 21.69
C GLY A 255 1.65 3.25 22.69
N ALA A 256 2.32 2.41 23.50
CA ALA A 256 3.31 2.84 24.49
C ALA A 256 4.70 3.12 23.90
N HIS A 257 5.07 2.44 22.81
CA HIS A 257 6.41 2.47 22.22
C HIS A 257 6.53 3.31 20.93
N GLN A 258 5.61 4.26 20.70
CA GLN A 258 5.60 5.10 19.49
C GLN A 258 6.90 5.86 19.20
N GLY A 259 7.72 6.13 20.24
CA GLY A 259 9.00 6.85 20.09
C GLY A 259 10.16 6.00 19.57
N ASP A 260 10.12 4.70 19.85
CA ASP A 260 11.23 3.77 19.57
C ASP A 260 10.85 2.76 18.46
N LEU A 261 9.60 2.79 18.00
CA LEU A 261 9.06 1.93 16.94
C LEU A 261 9.65 2.33 15.57
N ALA A 262 10.31 1.38 14.91
CA ALA A 262 10.87 1.52 13.57
C ALA A 262 10.07 0.79 12.49
N ALA A 263 9.22 -0.16 12.86
CA ALA A 263 8.23 -0.75 11.96
C ALA A 263 7.07 -1.33 12.78
N ALA A 264 5.87 -1.32 12.23
CA ALA A 264 4.68 -1.96 12.80
C ALA A 264 4.12 -3.01 11.84
N HIS A 265 3.55 -4.07 12.43
CA HIS A 265 2.82 -5.18 11.80
C HIS A 265 3.66 -6.13 10.95
N GLY A 266 4.69 -5.62 10.30
CA GLY A 266 5.62 -6.44 9.57
C GLY A 266 6.82 -5.68 9.06
N ALA A 267 7.83 -6.46 8.67
CA ALA A 267 9.06 -5.98 8.09
C ALA A 267 9.57 -6.97 7.03
N ALA A 268 10.43 -6.48 6.15
CA ALA A 268 11.22 -7.33 5.27
C ALA A 268 12.69 -7.20 5.67
N TRP A 269 13.32 -8.33 5.96
CA TRP A 269 14.71 -8.41 6.35
C TRP A 269 15.54 -8.90 5.18
N HIS A 270 16.25 -7.96 4.56
CA HIS A 270 17.16 -8.22 3.46
C HIS A 270 18.58 -8.47 3.99
N PRO A 271 19.26 -9.55 3.58
CA PRO A 271 20.49 -10.05 4.22
C PRO A 271 21.68 -9.09 4.13
N SER A 272 21.74 -8.25 3.09
CA SER A 272 22.85 -7.29 2.91
C SER A 272 22.51 -5.84 3.25
N VAL A 273 21.23 -5.52 3.48
CA VAL A 273 20.77 -4.13 3.64
C VAL A 273 20.34 -3.86 5.07
N GLY A 274 19.63 -4.80 5.69
CA GLY A 274 19.02 -4.60 6.99
C GLY A 274 17.52 -4.88 6.96
N VAL A 275 16.81 -4.28 7.92
CA VAL A 275 15.36 -4.45 8.04
C VAL A 275 14.67 -3.21 7.51
N THR A 276 13.71 -3.40 6.61
CA THR A 276 12.82 -2.34 6.14
C THR A 276 11.42 -2.56 6.69
N PRO A 277 10.69 -1.51 7.10
CA PRO A 277 9.29 -1.64 7.45
C PRO A 277 8.48 -2.13 6.24
N ALA A 278 7.51 -3.02 6.48
CA ALA A 278 6.55 -3.41 5.44
C ALA A 278 5.53 -2.29 5.20
N PHE A 279 5.17 -1.53 6.24
CA PHE A 279 4.18 -0.46 6.23
C PHE A 279 4.74 0.82 6.85
N GLN A 280 4.25 1.99 6.42
CA GLN A 280 4.58 3.32 6.97
C GLN A 280 3.52 3.86 7.93
N GLY A 281 2.76 2.96 8.56
CA GLY A 281 1.77 3.32 9.57
C GLY A 281 1.59 2.21 10.59
N ALA A 282 0.86 2.52 11.66
CA ALA A 282 0.54 1.59 12.71
C ALA A 282 -0.95 1.65 13.05
N ILE A 283 -1.50 0.52 13.49
CA ILE A 283 -2.83 0.45 14.10
C ILE A 283 -2.59 0.56 15.59
N LEU A 284 -3.20 1.57 16.20
CA LEU A 284 -3.03 1.90 17.59
C LEU A 284 -4.39 1.91 18.29
N PRO A 285 -4.42 1.67 19.61
CA PRO A 285 -5.60 1.95 20.41
C PRO A 285 -5.96 3.44 20.27
N SER A 286 -7.22 3.75 20.03
CA SER A 286 -7.69 5.13 19.80
C SER A 286 -7.30 6.07 20.94
N GLY A 287 -7.24 5.58 22.18
CA GLY A 287 -6.78 6.35 23.35
C GLY A 287 -5.28 6.70 23.36
N ALA A 288 -4.45 5.98 22.60
CA ALA A 288 -3.02 6.25 22.46
C ALA A 288 -2.69 7.22 21.32
N VAL A 289 -3.67 7.58 20.48
CA VAL A 289 -3.46 8.46 19.33
C VAL A 289 -3.53 9.92 19.76
N VAL A 290 -2.40 10.62 19.64
CA VAL A 290 -2.32 12.06 19.94
C VAL A 290 -2.37 12.85 18.64
N ALA A 291 -3.54 13.36 18.27
CA ALA A 291 -3.68 14.29 17.15
C ALA A 291 -3.07 15.64 17.53
N LYS A 292 -1.83 15.90 17.09
CA LYS A 292 -1.19 17.20 17.28
C LYS A 292 -1.59 18.13 16.13
N LYS A 293 -2.14 19.30 16.47
CA LYS A 293 -2.37 20.37 15.49
C LYS A 293 -1.02 20.88 15.01
N ALA A 294 -0.74 20.75 13.73
CA ALA A 294 0.52 21.20 13.17
C ALA A 294 0.50 22.72 12.92
N LYS A 295 1.67 23.36 13.05
CA LYS A 295 1.83 24.80 12.73
C LYS A 295 1.61 25.11 11.24
N LYS A 296 1.80 24.13 10.36
CA LYS A 296 1.60 24.23 8.91
C LYS A 296 0.64 23.15 8.47
N ALA A 297 -0.32 23.50 7.60
CA ALA A 297 -1.32 22.56 7.08
C ALA A 297 -0.69 21.30 6.48
N ARG A 298 0.41 21.44 5.73
CA ARG A 298 1.14 20.30 5.14
C ARG A 298 1.76 19.30 6.14
N HIS A 299 1.87 19.67 7.42
CA HIS A 299 2.38 18.78 8.47
C HIS A 299 1.23 18.28 9.37
N GLN A 300 -0.01 18.63 9.06
CA GLN A 300 -1.17 18.18 9.82
C GLN A 300 -1.31 16.67 9.65
N THR A 301 -1.43 15.97 10.77
CA THR A 301 -1.71 14.54 10.76
C THR A 301 -3.23 14.33 10.72
N TYR A 302 -3.64 13.28 10.02
CA TYR A 302 -5.03 12.86 9.89
C TYR A 302 -5.13 11.38 10.24
N PRO A 303 -5.15 11.02 11.55
CA PRO A 303 -5.43 9.67 11.97
C PRO A 303 -6.75 9.17 11.38
N ALA A 304 -6.76 7.96 10.84
CA ALA A 304 -7.97 7.33 10.33
C ALA A 304 -8.62 6.52 11.45
N VAL A 305 -9.84 6.88 11.85
CA VAL A 305 -10.61 6.07 12.80
C VAL A 305 -11.08 4.82 12.07
N TRP A 306 -10.67 3.64 12.55
CA TRP A 306 -11.02 2.37 11.90
C TRP A 306 -12.12 1.62 12.64
N SER A 307 -12.08 1.65 13.97
CA SER A 307 -13.12 1.14 14.85
C SER A 307 -13.22 2.02 16.10
N LYS A 308 -14.13 1.69 17.02
CA LYS A 308 -14.25 2.41 18.30
C LYS A 308 -12.96 2.36 19.11
N GLU A 309 -12.23 1.26 18.99
CA GLU A 309 -11.04 0.97 19.79
C GLU A 309 -9.74 1.25 19.05
N HIS A 310 -9.75 1.27 17.71
CA HIS A 310 -8.54 1.33 16.91
C HIS A 310 -8.55 2.47 15.90
N SER A 311 -7.39 3.10 15.76
CA SER A 311 -7.11 4.13 14.76
C SER A 311 -5.81 3.82 14.03
N VAL A 312 -5.75 4.18 12.75
CA VAL A 312 -4.57 4.02 11.90
C VAL A 312 -3.85 5.35 11.79
N VAL A 313 -2.56 5.35 12.07
CA VAL A 313 -1.73 6.56 12.11
C VAL A 313 -0.52 6.36 11.21
N ALA A 314 -0.22 7.35 10.38
CA ALA A 314 1.02 7.38 9.62
C ALA A 314 2.22 7.60 10.55
N PHE A 315 3.24 6.78 10.39
CA PHE A 315 4.53 6.88 11.08
C PHE A 315 5.65 7.03 10.07
N PRO A 316 6.45 8.10 10.12
CA PRO A 316 7.59 8.30 9.23
C PRO A 316 8.77 7.43 9.69
N PHE A 317 8.63 6.11 9.59
CA PHE A 317 9.69 5.17 9.91
C PHE A 317 10.92 5.38 9.00
N ALA A 318 12.10 5.08 9.54
CA ALA A 318 13.31 4.98 8.73
C ALA A 318 13.11 3.91 7.65
N THR A 319 13.62 4.16 6.44
CA THR A 319 13.47 3.22 5.32
C THR A 319 14.22 1.91 5.56
N VAL A 320 15.34 1.97 6.26
CA VAL A 320 16.16 0.82 6.62
C VAL A 320 16.70 1.05 8.03
N VAL A 321 16.68 -0.01 8.84
CA VAL A 321 17.38 -0.09 10.12
C VAL A 321 18.37 -1.25 10.09
N ASN A 322 19.28 -1.27 11.07
CA ASN A 322 20.32 -2.29 11.18
C ASN A 322 19.73 -3.70 11.30
N HIS A 323 20.57 -4.69 11.03
CA HIS A 323 20.22 -6.09 11.29
C HIS A 323 19.87 -6.28 12.77
N PRO A 324 18.82 -7.06 13.10
CA PRO A 324 18.40 -7.24 14.47
C PRO A 324 19.45 -7.99 15.28
N SER A 325 19.83 -7.45 16.44
CA SER A 325 20.67 -8.15 17.40
C SER A 325 19.86 -9.15 18.22
N THR A 326 18.56 -8.88 18.41
CA THR A 326 17.65 -9.71 19.21
C THR A 326 16.32 -9.92 18.49
N ALA A 327 15.77 -11.12 18.60
CA ALA A 327 14.41 -11.47 18.20
C ALA A 327 13.65 -11.93 19.44
N VAL A 328 12.52 -11.28 19.73
CA VAL A 328 11.71 -11.52 20.94
C VAL A 328 10.34 -12.04 20.53
N ALA A 329 9.98 -13.22 21.01
CA ALA A 329 8.62 -13.74 20.92
C ALA A 329 7.90 -13.47 22.23
N ILE A 330 6.76 -12.77 22.16
CA ILE A 330 5.88 -12.58 23.31
C ILE A 330 4.95 -13.80 23.39
N ASP A 331 5.03 -14.52 24.51
CA ASP A 331 4.26 -15.74 24.76
C ASP A 331 3.70 -15.76 26.19
N ALA A 332 2.86 -16.75 26.53
CA ALA A 332 2.38 -16.95 27.89
C ALA A 332 3.48 -17.43 28.85
N SER A 333 4.52 -18.06 28.30
CA SER A 333 5.66 -18.62 29.02
C SER A 333 6.87 -17.67 28.98
N ASN A 334 7.67 -17.63 30.06
CA ASN A 334 8.97 -16.98 30.05
C ASN A 334 10.05 -18.05 29.97
N LYS A 335 10.57 -18.32 28.78
CA LYS A 335 11.65 -19.32 28.59
C LYS A 335 13.04 -18.70 28.53
N GLY A 336 13.14 -17.37 28.37
CA GLY A 336 14.43 -16.72 28.18
C GLY A 336 14.98 -17.03 26.80
N GLU A 337 16.28 -17.34 26.70
CA GLU A 337 16.94 -17.62 25.43
C GLU A 337 16.61 -19.04 24.92
N VAL A 338 16.28 -19.15 23.63
CA VAL A 338 15.88 -20.41 22.98
C VAL A 338 16.69 -20.63 21.69
N SER A 339 16.70 -21.85 21.17
CA SER A 339 17.34 -22.13 19.87
C SER A 339 16.58 -21.48 18.72
N ILE A 340 17.24 -21.29 17.58
CA ILE A 340 16.64 -20.71 16.37
C ILE A 340 15.49 -21.60 15.88
N ASP A 341 15.67 -22.92 15.86
CA ASP A 341 14.61 -23.86 15.45
C ASP A 341 13.38 -23.77 16.34
N GLU A 342 13.56 -23.75 17.67
CA GLU A 342 12.43 -23.60 18.61
C GLU A 342 11.74 -22.24 18.41
N PHE A 343 12.52 -21.17 18.20
CA PHE A 343 11.99 -19.83 17.98
C PHE A 343 11.16 -19.74 16.71
N VAL A 344 11.69 -20.24 15.58
CA VAL A 344 11.02 -20.21 14.28
C VAL A 344 9.73 -21.01 14.31
N GLN A 345 9.73 -22.19 14.94
CA GLN A 345 8.50 -22.96 15.14
C GLN A 345 7.49 -22.20 16.00
N LEU A 346 7.95 -21.57 17.10
CA LEU A 346 7.09 -20.81 18.00
C LEU A 346 6.39 -19.67 17.27
N VAL A 347 7.10 -18.90 16.44
CA VAL A 347 6.53 -17.75 15.71
C VAL A 347 5.87 -18.13 14.38
N LYS A 348 5.87 -19.41 14.01
CA LYS A 348 5.45 -19.90 12.68
C LYS A 348 6.23 -19.19 11.55
N GLY A 349 7.53 -19.02 11.75
CA GLY A 349 8.42 -18.32 10.83
C GLY A 349 8.74 -19.14 9.58
N SER A 350 9.19 -18.44 8.53
CA SER A 350 9.61 -19.05 7.28
C SER A 350 11.05 -19.60 7.36
N PRO A 351 11.46 -20.49 6.43
CA PRO A 351 12.85 -20.89 6.28
C PRO A 351 13.80 -19.70 6.05
N ALA A 352 13.35 -18.67 5.34
CA ALA A 352 14.11 -17.44 5.14
C ALA A 352 14.39 -16.71 6.47
N LEU A 353 13.43 -16.71 7.41
CA LEU A 353 13.67 -16.15 8.76
C LEU A 353 14.75 -16.94 9.50
N ALA A 354 14.69 -18.29 9.47
CA ALA A 354 15.71 -19.12 10.12
C ALA A 354 17.11 -18.80 9.58
N LYS A 355 17.25 -18.76 8.26
CA LYS A 355 18.50 -18.40 7.57
C LYS A 355 19.01 -17.01 7.98
N ALA A 356 18.11 -16.02 8.06
CA ALA A 356 18.47 -14.66 8.45
C ALA A 356 18.92 -14.57 9.92
N LEU A 357 18.25 -15.27 10.83
CA LEU A 357 18.62 -15.34 12.26
C LEU A 357 20.01 -15.96 12.43
N GLU A 358 20.31 -17.05 11.70
CA GLU A 358 21.62 -17.71 11.73
C GLU A 358 22.73 -16.81 11.16
N GLN A 359 22.48 -16.25 9.97
CA GLN A 359 23.46 -15.43 9.26
C GLN A 359 23.93 -14.22 10.09
N HIS A 360 23.02 -13.61 10.85
CA HIS A 360 23.32 -12.42 11.64
C HIS A 360 23.51 -12.69 13.14
N GLN A 361 23.56 -13.96 13.54
CA GLN A 361 23.75 -14.38 14.94
C GLN A 361 22.75 -13.70 15.90
N THR A 362 21.50 -13.57 15.46
CA THR A 362 20.46 -12.86 16.21
C THR A 362 20.02 -13.68 17.42
N LYS A 363 20.08 -13.07 18.61
CA LYS A 363 19.68 -13.72 19.85
C LYS A 363 18.16 -13.94 19.89
N CYS A 364 17.73 -15.19 20.04
CA CYS A 364 16.31 -15.55 20.10
C CYS A 364 15.82 -15.66 21.56
N VAL A 365 14.80 -14.91 21.93
CA VAL A 365 14.31 -14.82 23.32
C VAL A 365 12.78 -14.95 23.37
N VAL A 366 12.28 -15.73 24.31
CA VAL A 366 10.84 -15.82 24.62
C VAL A 366 10.57 -15.12 25.95
N LYS A 367 9.73 -14.09 25.91
CA LYS A 367 9.32 -13.32 27.08
C LYS A 367 7.82 -13.47 27.33
N LYS A 368 7.45 -13.44 28.60
CA LYS A 368 6.04 -13.43 28.99
C LYS A 368 5.39 -12.09 28.61
N ALA A 369 4.17 -12.15 28.06
CA ALA A 369 3.33 -10.95 27.89
C ALA A 369 3.14 -10.21 29.22
N LEU A 370 3.42 -8.91 29.24
CA LEU A 370 3.23 -8.03 30.40
C LEU A 370 1.76 -7.68 30.60
#